data_AF-A0A3N5XZG1-F1
#
_entry.id   AF-A0A3N5XZG1-F1
#
_cell.length_a   1.000
_cell.length_b   1.000
_cell.length_c   1.000
_cell.angle_alpha   90.00
_cell.angle_beta   90.00
_cell.angle_gamma   90.00
#
_symmetry.space_group_name_H-M   'P 1'
#
loop_
_entity.id
_entity.type
_entity.pdbx_description
1 polymer ?
#
loop_
_entity_poly.entity_id
_entity_poly.type
_entity_poly.pdbx_seq_one_letter_code
_entity_poly.pdbx_strand_id
1 'polypeptide(L)'
;MFKKRLLAAQLTDADLVLASLGGDRTAFCEIVSRYQSLLCSIAYSAVGDIKHSEDIAQEAFVEAWKKLDSLSDPHKLKAWLCGILRFKVSRFFRKETTQPAYQASDIDEVTANLAEQAKLEDTAIDEQQQQLLWRTLTALPENYREPLVLFYREQKSIEAVATELDLSEEVVKQRLSRGRKQLQASMTSIIEKALVKSKPGAAFTLVVMTSISSLSPPAKASVFSAAALKGSSFFKSASLFAFLAAFSGLISSFFGLRAGLAQSRTKRERQATIVFVALFFGVALLLVIVLLTLKQLAIEQPELAWEFAISAQAVIGVFVTCYSFLLIRLLKGMRALRAQERLFQPNAFDPPYSEESVKKREYKSEISVFGIPLFHFRFDVPEKNDKPVLGWFAGGEHAYGVIFAWGAFAVAPVSVGIVSFGLVSVGAVGIGLLGIGAVGIGIVSFGASAIGYSAFASLSALGWQSAASNGFALAKEGAYGVIAFADEVNNEAAVALANLSVLDQVSPWLNLFIALVVIVPAAWHSRKVRKRLARAKKS
;
A
#
# COMPACT_ATOMS: atom_id res chain seq x y z
N MET A 1 -10.60 -10.46 2.21
CA MET A 1 -10.70 -10.16 0.76
C MET A 1 -11.36 -8.81 0.47
N PHE A 2 -12.56 -8.51 0.99
CA PHE A 2 -13.28 -7.25 0.75
C PHE A 2 -12.51 -5.96 1.10
N LYS A 3 -11.80 -5.94 2.24
CA LYS A 3 -11.04 -4.74 2.70
C LYS A 3 -9.82 -4.42 1.83
N LYS A 4 -9.23 -5.44 1.18
CA LYS A 4 -8.07 -5.30 0.26
C LYS A 4 -8.52 -4.82 -1.13
N ARG A 5 -9.72 -5.22 -1.57
CA ARG A 5 -10.38 -4.75 -2.79
C ARG A 5 -10.78 -3.27 -2.70
N LEU A 6 -11.27 -2.83 -1.52
CA LEU A 6 -11.59 -1.42 -1.24
C LEU A 6 -10.37 -0.49 -1.24
N LEU A 7 -9.20 -0.97 -0.78
CA LEU A 7 -7.94 -0.22 -0.85
C LEU A 7 -7.35 -0.19 -2.26
N ALA A 8 -7.52 -1.25 -3.05
CA ALA A 8 -7.06 -1.30 -4.44
C ALA A 8 -7.88 -0.39 -5.36
N ALA A 9 -9.19 -0.26 -5.11
CA ALA A 9 -10.07 0.60 -5.89
C ALA A 9 -9.70 2.10 -5.84
N GLN A 10 -8.95 2.54 -4.82
CA GLN A 10 -8.49 3.93 -4.67
C GLN A 10 -7.08 4.20 -5.24
N LEU A 11 -6.40 3.20 -5.78
CA LEU A 11 -5.07 3.33 -6.38
C LEU A 11 -5.15 3.86 -7.82
N THR A 12 -4.15 4.65 -8.21
CA THR A 12 -4.02 5.14 -9.58
C THR A 12 -3.62 4.00 -10.52
N ASP A 13 -3.87 4.16 -11.83
CA ASP A 13 -3.47 3.14 -12.81
C ASP A 13 -1.96 2.87 -12.79
N ALA A 14 -1.15 3.90 -12.53
CA ALA A 14 0.30 3.78 -12.41
C ALA A 14 0.69 2.88 -11.22
N ASP A 15 0.07 3.08 -10.06
CA ASP A 15 0.31 2.25 -8.88
C ASP A 15 -0.09 0.79 -9.10
N LEU A 16 -1.21 0.57 -9.79
CA LEU A 16 -1.69 -0.77 -10.13
C LEU A 16 -0.75 -1.47 -11.13
N VAL A 17 -0.20 -0.75 -12.10
CA VAL A 17 0.80 -1.27 -13.04
C VAL A 17 2.08 -1.64 -12.32
N LEU A 18 2.62 -0.75 -11.49
CA LEU A 18 3.84 -1.00 -10.73
C LEU A 18 3.68 -2.19 -9.77
N ALA A 19 2.54 -2.29 -9.08
CA ALA A 19 2.23 -3.44 -8.23
C ALA A 19 2.08 -4.74 -9.04
N SER A 20 1.48 -4.68 -10.24
CA SER A 20 1.34 -5.83 -11.14
C SER A 20 2.69 -6.29 -11.71
N LEU A 21 3.58 -5.35 -12.05
CA LEU A 21 4.98 -5.63 -12.44
C LEU A 21 5.78 -6.25 -11.30
N GLY A 22 5.49 -5.88 -10.06
CA GLY A 22 5.99 -6.53 -8.85
C GLY A 22 5.38 -7.91 -8.55
N GLY A 23 4.56 -8.45 -9.46
CA GLY A 23 3.94 -9.78 -9.34
C GLY A 23 2.65 -9.80 -8.51
N ASP A 24 2.11 -8.66 -8.09
CA ASP A 24 0.83 -8.60 -7.38
C ASP A 24 -0.34 -8.83 -8.37
N ARG A 25 -0.71 -10.10 -8.51
CA ARG A 25 -1.88 -10.54 -9.29
C ARG A 25 -3.17 -9.84 -8.84
N THR A 26 -3.28 -9.42 -7.58
CA THR A 26 -4.47 -8.69 -7.09
C THR A 26 -4.53 -7.24 -7.57
N ALA A 27 -3.39 -6.62 -7.87
CA ALA A 27 -3.35 -5.33 -8.53
C ALA A 27 -3.82 -5.44 -10.00
N PHE A 28 -3.40 -6.51 -10.70
CA PHE A 28 -3.87 -6.76 -12.05
C PHE A 28 -5.36 -7.15 -12.11
N CYS A 29 -5.88 -7.84 -11.09
CA CYS A 29 -7.34 -8.04 -10.94
C CYS A 29 -8.09 -6.72 -10.98
N GLU A 30 -7.56 -5.69 -10.33
CA GLU A 30 -8.20 -4.38 -10.25
C GLU A 30 -8.12 -3.67 -11.61
N ILE A 31 -7.00 -3.79 -12.34
CA ILE A 31 -6.87 -3.34 -13.73
C ILE A 31 -7.94 -4.00 -14.61
N VAL A 32 -8.07 -5.33 -14.55
CA VAL A 32 -9.09 -6.08 -15.30
C VAL A 32 -10.49 -5.60 -14.91
N SER A 33 -10.78 -5.51 -13.61
CA SER A 33 -12.10 -5.06 -13.13
C SER A 33 -12.44 -3.63 -13.58
N ARG A 34 -11.45 -2.74 -13.68
CA ARG A 34 -11.61 -1.35 -14.10
C ARG A 34 -11.81 -1.21 -15.62
N TYR A 35 -11.17 -2.08 -16.39
CA TYR A 35 -11.10 -1.96 -17.86
C TYR A 35 -11.88 -3.03 -18.64
N GLN A 36 -12.43 -4.07 -17.99
CA GLN A 36 -13.15 -5.15 -18.66
C GLN A 36 -14.34 -4.65 -19.47
N SER A 37 -15.16 -3.75 -18.91
CA SER A 37 -16.32 -3.22 -19.64
C SER A 37 -15.90 -2.40 -20.87
N LEU A 38 -14.80 -1.64 -20.75
CA LEU A 38 -14.27 -0.84 -21.86
C LEU A 38 -13.75 -1.73 -22.99
N LEU A 39 -12.91 -2.72 -22.68
CA LEU A 39 -12.31 -3.58 -23.69
C LEU A 39 -13.37 -4.49 -24.36
N CYS A 40 -14.31 -5.07 -23.60
CA CYS A 40 -15.40 -5.85 -24.17
C CYS A 40 -16.30 -4.99 -25.08
N SER A 41 -16.60 -3.73 -24.71
CA SER A 41 -17.39 -2.84 -25.58
C SER A 41 -16.68 -2.49 -26.88
N ILE A 42 -15.36 -2.27 -26.83
CA ILE A 42 -14.57 -2.00 -28.04
C ILE A 42 -14.49 -3.26 -28.92
N ALA A 43 -14.27 -4.44 -28.33
CA ALA A 43 -14.25 -5.70 -29.08
C ALA A 43 -15.63 -6.02 -29.69
N TYR A 44 -16.71 -5.80 -28.94
CA TYR A 44 -18.08 -5.99 -29.42
C TYR A 44 -18.42 -5.05 -30.58
N SER A 45 -17.97 -3.79 -30.53
CA SER A 45 -18.17 -2.84 -31.63
C SER A 45 -17.48 -3.27 -32.93
N ALA A 46 -16.46 -4.13 -32.84
CA ALA A 46 -15.74 -4.63 -33.99
C ALA A 46 -16.30 -5.97 -34.49
N VAL A 47 -16.65 -6.89 -33.59
CA VAL A 47 -16.99 -8.30 -33.93
C VAL A 47 -18.49 -8.59 -33.90
N GLY A 48 -19.32 -7.75 -33.27
CA GLY A 48 -20.78 -7.87 -33.27
C GLY A 48 -21.36 -9.02 -32.42
N ASP A 49 -20.54 -9.95 -31.96
CA ASP A 49 -20.93 -11.06 -31.07
C ASP A 49 -20.36 -10.90 -29.65
N ILE A 50 -21.20 -11.21 -28.64
CA ILE A 50 -20.87 -11.04 -27.23
C ILE A 50 -19.80 -12.05 -26.80
N LYS A 51 -19.93 -13.33 -27.18
CA LYS A 51 -18.99 -14.37 -26.76
C LYS A 51 -17.60 -14.13 -27.35
N HIS A 52 -17.53 -13.87 -28.65
CA HIS A 52 -16.26 -13.55 -29.31
C HIS A 52 -15.66 -12.24 -28.77
N SER A 53 -16.48 -11.25 -28.40
CA SER A 53 -15.97 -10.02 -27.79
C SER A 53 -15.33 -10.24 -26.41
N GLU A 54 -15.90 -11.14 -25.60
CA GLU A 54 -15.36 -11.52 -24.30
C GLU A 54 -14.06 -12.32 -24.45
N ASP A 55 -14.02 -13.27 -25.39
CA ASP A 55 -12.83 -14.08 -25.68
C ASP A 55 -11.66 -13.20 -26.16
N ILE A 56 -11.91 -12.27 -27.09
CA ILE A 56 -10.88 -11.35 -27.59
C ILE A 56 -10.40 -10.40 -26.49
N ALA A 57 -11.31 -9.92 -25.63
CA ALA A 57 -10.94 -9.10 -24.48
C ALA A 57 -10.12 -9.88 -23.46
N GLN A 58 -10.47 -11.14 -23.18
CA GLN A 58 -9.69 -12.04 -22.33
C GLN A 58 -8.29 -12.27 -22.91
N GLU A 59 -8.19 -12.57 -24.21
CA GLU A 59 -6.89 -12.70 -24.88
C GLU A 59 -6.07 -11.42 -24.80
N ALA A 60 -6.71 -10.24 -24.91
CA ALA A 60 -6.04 -8.96 -24.78
C ALA A 60 -5.52 -8.73 -23.36
N PHE A 61 -6.26 -9.09 -22.32
CA PHE A 61 -5.78 -9.01 -20.92
C PHE A 61 -4.66 -10.02 -20.64
N VAL A 62 -4.74 -11.23 -21.20
CA VAL A 62 -3.66 -12.23 -21.08
C VAL A 62 -2.39 -11.75 -21.79
N GLU A 63 -2.53 -11.15 -22.97
CA GLU A 63 -1.41 -10.56 -23.71
C GLU A 63 -0.83 -9.35 -22.96
N ALA A 64 -1.70 -8.52 -22.39
CA ALA A 64 -1.31 -7.40 -21.55
C ALA A 64 -0.55 -7.84 -20.30
N TRP A 65 -0.95 -8.93 -19.65
CA TRP A 65 -0.20 -9.50 -18.53
C TRP A 65 1.20 -9.94 -18.96
N LYS A 66 1.33 -10.60 -20.11
CA LYS A 66 2.62 -11.08 -20.63
C LYS A 66 3.58 -9.96 -21.03
N LYS A 67 3.03 -8.83 -21.49
CA LYS A 67 3.79 -7.69 -22.04
C LYS A 67 3.78 -6.46 -21.15
N LEU A 68 3.31 -6.58 -19.91
CA LEU A 68 3.13 -5.42 -19.04
C LEU A 68 4.44 -4.66 -18.80
N ASP A 69 5.57 -5.37 -18.86
CA ASP A 69 6.94 -4.86 -18.79
C ASP A 69 7.35 -3.98 -19.99
N SER A 70 6.65 -4.09 -21.12
CA SER A 70 6.86 -3.24 -22.30
C SER A 70 6.12 -1.88 -22.22
N LEU A 71 5.30 -1.66 -21.20
CA LEU A 71 4.63 -0.38 -20.99
C LEU A 71 5.61 0.64 -20.38
N SER A 72 6.12 1.52 -21.22
CA SER A 72 7.13 2.53 -20.83
C SER A 72 6.58 3.69 -19.99
N ASP A 73 5.28 3.94 -20.01
CA ASP A 73 4.62 4.96 -19.19
C ASP A 73 3.37 4.37 -18.50
N PRO A 74 3.44 4.10 -17.18
CA PRO A 74 2.34 3.54 -16.41
C PRO A 74 1.05 4.38 -16.45
N HIS A 75 1.13 5.69 -16.70
CA HIS A 75 -0.05 6.55 -16.83
C HIS A 75 -0.81 6.33 -18.15
N LYS A 76 -0.21 5.64 -19.13
CA LYS A 76 -0.81 5.35 -20.44
C LYS A 76 -1.45 3.96 -20.54
N LEU A 77 -1.63 3.27 -19.41
CA LEU A 77 -2.21 1.92 -19.33
C LEU A 77 -3.47 1.76 -20.18
N LYS A 78 -4.44 2.67 -20.06
CA LYS A 78 -5.69 2.64 -20.82
C LYS A 78 -5.46 2.64 -22.33
N ALA A 79 -4.61 3.53 -22.83
CA ALA A 79 -4.33 3.65 -24.26
C ALA A 79 -3.59 2.42 -24.79
N TRP A 80 -2.66 1.88 -24.00
CA TRP A 80 -1.87 0.70 -24.32
C TRP A 80 -2.73 -0.58 -24.36
N LEU A 81 -3.62 -0.78 -23.39
CA LEU A 81 -4.60 -1.89 -23.39
C LEU A 81 -5.51 -1.85 -24.63
N CYS A 82 -6.01 -0.66 -24.98
CA CYS A 82 -6.80 -0.48 -26.22
C CYS A 82 -5.97 -0.72 -27.49
N GLY A 83 -4.65 -0.55 -27.46
CA GLY A 83 -3.75 -0.88 -28.56
C GLY A 83 -3.60 -2.39 -28.76
N ILE A 84 -3.40 -3.13 -27.66
CA ILE A 84 -3.33 -4.61 -27.68
C ILE A 84 -4.65 -5.20 -28.17
N LEU A 85 -5.78 -4.68 -27.67
CA LEU A 85 -7.11 -5.13 -28.10
C LEU A 85 -7.30 -4.93 -29.61
N ARG A 86 -6.97 -3.75 -30.14
CA ARG A 86 -7.07 -3.46 -31.60
C ARG A 86 -6.24 -4.42 -32.43
N PHE A 87 -5.04 -4.78 -31.97
CA PHE A 87 -4.22 -5.79 -32.62
C PHE A 87 -4.86 -7.19 -32.60
N LYS A 88 -5.47 -7.60 -31.48
CA LYS A 88 -6.18 -8.89 -31.36
C LYS A 88 -7.41 -8.95 -32.25
N VAL A 89 -8.22 -7.89 -32.27
CA VAL A 89 -9.37 -7.74 -33.18
C VAL A 89 -8.94 -7.84 -34.64
N SER A 90 -7.87 -7.14 -35.05
CA SER A 90 -7.35 -7.23 -36.42
C SER A 90 -6.87 -8.64 -36.78
N ARG A 91 -6.28 -9.37 -35.81
CA ARG A 91 -5.85 -10.77 -36.01
C ARG A 91 -7.02 -11.75 -36.09
N PHE A 92 -8.10 -11.51 -35.35
CA PHE A 92 -9.32 -12.31 -35.38
C PHE A 92 -9.89 -12.36 -36.81
N PHE A 93 -10.10 -11.18 -37.42
CA PHE A 93 -10.58 -11.08 -38.80
C PHE A 93 -9.64 -11.75 -39.81
N ARG A 94 -8.32 -11.61 -39.62
CA ARG A 94 -7.33 -12.24 -40.51
C ARG A 94 -7.28 -13.77 -40.37
N LYS A 95 -7.66 -14.34 -39.23
CA LYS A 95 -7.67 -15.79 -38.98
C LYS A 95 -8.93 -16.46 -39.55
N GLU A 96 -10.07 -15.75 -39.57
CA GLU A 96 -11.28 -16.19 -40.27
C GLU A 96 -11.07 -16.23 -41.79
N THR A 97 -10.28 -15.30 -42.37
CA THR A 97 -10.01 -15.30 -43.81
C THR A 97 -9.02 -16.37 -44.28
N THR A 98 -8.39 -17.16 -43.39
CA THR A 98 -7.23 -18.02 -43.75
C THR A 98 -7.25 -19.44 -43.15
N GLN A 99 -8.41 -20.06 -42.92
CA GLN A 99 -8.48 -21.50 -42.62
C GLN A 99 -9.03 -22.32 -43.81
N PRO A 100 -8.18 -23.00 -44.58
CA PRO A 100 -8.57 -24.14 -45.41
C PRO A 100 -8.72 -25.39 -44.54
N ALA A 101 -9.84 -26.09 -44.72
CA ALA A 101 -10.19 -27.33 -44.04
C ALA A 101 -9.23 -28.47 -44.38
N TYR A 102 -8.73 -29.16 -43.36
CA TYR A 102 -8.16 -30.50 -43.49
C TYR A 102 -8.54 -31.33 -42.27
N GLN A 103 -9.55 -32.18 -42.43
CA GLN A 103 -9.62 -33.49 -41.80
C GLN A 103 -10.64 -34.32 -42.58
N ALA A 104 -10.13 -35.19 -43.46
CA ALA A 104 -10.89 -36.30 -43.99
C ALA A 104 -10.76 -37.48 -43.00
N SER A 105 -11.90 -38.01 -42.58
CA SER A 105 -12.07 -39.44 -42.30
C SER A 105 -13.56 -39.77 -42.43
N ASP A 106 -13.85 -40.55 -43.46
CA ASP A 106 -14.98 -41.45 -43.76
C ASP A 106 -16.18 -41.51 -42.80
N ILE A 107 -17.43 -41.75 -43.21
CA ILE A 107 -18.15 -41.82 -44.48
C ILE A 107 -19.63 -41.76 -44.02
N ASP A 108 -20.41 -40.90 -44.67
CA ASP A 108 -21.84 -41.01 -45.01
C ASP A 108 -22.83 -41.61 -44.00
N GLU A 109 -23.57 -40.72 -43.30
CA GLU A 109 -25.03 -40.85 -43.13
C GLU A 109 -25.70 -39.67 -42.37
N VAL A 110 -24.93 -38.72 -41.82
CA VAL A 110 -25.50 -37.59 -41.02
C VAL A 110 -25.53 -36.25 -41.79
N THR A 111 -25.02 -36.23 -43.02
CA THR A 111 -24.79 -35.02 -43.82
C THR A 111 -26.02 -34.38 -44.45
N ALA A 112 -27.21 -34.99 -44.35
CA ALA A 112 -28.44 -34.42 -44.92
C ALA A 112 -29.19 -33.47 -43.97
N ASN A 113 -29.13 -33.67 -42.64
CA ASN A 113 -29.94 -32.88 -41.69
C ASN A 113 -29.21 -31.68 -41.05
N LEU A 114 -27.88 -31.62 -41.08
CA LEU A 114 -27.11 -30.51 -40.49
C LEU A 114 -26.80 -29.38 -41.48
N ALA A 115 -26.84 -29.66 -42.79
CA ALA A 115 -26.67 -28.66 -43.84
C ALA A 115 -27.87 -27.69 -43.95
N GLU A 116 -29.05 -28.12 -43.49
CA GLU A 116 -30.26 -27.29 -43.47
C GLU A 116 -30.28 -26.36 -42.23
N GLN A 117 -29.77 -26.82 -41.08
CA GLN A 117 -29.67 -26.00 -39.86
C GLN A 117 -28.57 -24.93 -39.94
N ALA A 118 -27.40 -25.23 -40.52
CA ALA A 118 -26.32 -24.23 -40.67
C ALA A 118 -26.65 -23.14 -41.69
N LYS A 119 -27.41 -23.45 -42.76
CA LYS A 119 -27.95 -22.43 -43.67
C LYS A 119 -29.05 -21.57 -43.03
N LEU A 120 -29.88 -22.14 -42.16
CA LEU A 120 -30.92 -21.38 -41.44
C LEU A 120 -30.33 -20.39 -40.42
N GLU A 121 -29.22 -20.73 -39.75
CA GLU A 121 -28.61 -19.87 -38.73
C GLU A 121 -27.79 -18.71 -39.32
N ASP A 122 -27.05 -18.91 -40.42
CA ASP A 122 -26.34 -17.82 -41.12
C ASP A 122 -27.32 -16.86 -41.81
N THR A 123 -28.42 -17.37 -42.38
CA THR A 123 -29.46 -16.50 -42.97
C THR A 123 -30.19 -15.71 -41.87
N ALA A 124 -30.39 -16.27 -40.67
CA ALA A 124 -31.07 -15.60 -39.57
C ALA A 124 -30.27 -14.44 -38.94
N ILE A 125 -28.93 -14.56 -38.88
CA ILE A 125 -28.06 -13.51 -38.35
C ILE A 125 -27.97 -12.33 -39.34
N ASP A 126 -27.85 -12.61 -40.64
CA ASP A 126 -27.93 -11.59 -41.69
C ASP A 126 -29.33 -10.93 -41.75
N GLU A 127 -30.40 -11.69 -41.58
CA GLU A 127 -31.77 -11.16 -41.51
C GLU A 127 -32.00 -10.26 -40.29
N GLN A 128 -31.44 -10.61 -39.12
CA GLN A 128 -31.56 -9.76 -37.92
C GLN A 128 -30.76 -8.47 -38.03
N GLN A 129 -29.55 -8.52 -38.60
CA GLN A 129 -28.74 -7.33 -38.84
C GLN A 129 -29.37 -6.43 -39.92
N GLN A 130 -29.89 -7.03 -41.00
CA GLN A 130 -30.65 -6.30 -42.01
C GLN A 130 -31.95 -5.72 -41.44
N GLN A 131 -32.70 -6.46 -40.62
CA GLN A 131 -33.91 -5.93 -39.96
C GLN A 131 -33.60 -4.78 -39.01
N LEU A 132 -32.50 -4.83 -38.27
CA LEU A 132 -32.09 -3.75 -37.37
C LEU A 132 -31.67 -2.51 -38.16
N LEU A 133 -30.92 -2.68 -39.24
CA LEU A 133 -30.53 -1.60 -40.15
C LEU A 133 -31.75 -0.98 -40.83
N TRP A 134 -32.66 -1.80 -41.38
CA TRP A 134 -33.89 -1.34 -42.01
C TRP A 134 -34.83 -0.68 -41.00
N ARG A 135 -35.00 -1.21 -39.78
CA ARG A 135 -35.77 -0.54 -38.71
C ARG A 135 -35.20 0.83 -38.38
N THR A 136 -33.88 0.95 -38.32
CA THR A 136 -33.20 2.21 -38.00
C THR A 136 -33.29 3.21 -39.16
N LEU A 137 -33.24 2.75 -40.42
CA LEU A 137 -33.45 3.57 -41.62
C LEU A 137 -34.91 4.01 -41.79
N THR A 138 -35.88 3.15 -41.53
CA THR A 138 -37.31 3.47 -41.61
C THR A 138 -37.72 4.47 -40.52
N ALA A 139 -37.08 4.42 -39.34
CA ALA A 139 -37.28 5.39 -38.27
C ALA A 139 -36.72 6.79 -38.57
N LEU A 140 -35.86 6.94 -39.59
CA LEU A 140 -35.42 8.27 -40.04
C LEU A 140 -36.53 8.96 -40.83
N PRO A 141 -36.69 10.28 -40.69
CA PRO A 141 -37.52 11.07 -41.61
C PRO A 141 -37.10 10.90 -43.08
N GLU A 142 -38.08 10.85 -43.98
CA GLU A 142 -37.91 10.53 -45.40
C GLU A 142 -36.94 11.47 -46.12
N ASN A 143 -37.03 12.77 -45.81
CA ASN A 143 -36.15 13.82 -46.30
C ASN A 143 -34.65 13.62 -45.96
N TYR A 144 -34.30 12.72 -45.04
CA TYR A 144 -32.92 12.32 -44.76
C TYR A 144 -32.62 10.90 -45.24
N ARG A 145 -33.62 10.03 -45.25
CA ARG A 145 -33.50 8.62 -45.65
C ARG A 145 -33.23 8.49 -47.15
N GLU A 146 -33.99 9.18 -48.00
CA GLU A 146 -33.90 9.06 -49.46
C GLU A 146 -32.53 9.47 -50.01
N PRO A 147 -31.95 10.64 -49.65
CA PRO A 147 -30.59 10.97 -50.08
C PRO A 147 -29.55 9.95 -49.63
N LEU A 148 -29.69 9.39 -48.42
CA LEU A 148 -28.75 8.40 -47.89
C LEU A 148 -28.81 7.08 -48.67
N VAL A 149 -30.01 6.62 -49.00
CA VAL A 149 -30.20 5.38 -49.76
C VAL A 149 -29.65 5.57 -51.18
N LEU A 150 -30.02 6.65 -51.87
CA LEU A 150 -29.53 6.92 -53.24
C LEU A 150 -28.00 7.08 -53.28
N PHE A 151 -27.40 7.72 -52.29
CA PHE A 151 -25.95 7.92 -52.23
C PHE A 151 -25.19 6.63 -51.90
N TYR A 152 -25.64 5.84 -50.91
CA TYR A 152 -24.88 4.68 -50.43
C TYR A 152 -25.24 3.35 -51.08
N ARG A 153 -26.52 3.13 -51.40
CA ARG A 153 -26.99 1.88 -52.00
C ARG A 153 -26.84 1.92 -53.52
N GLU A 154 -27.26 3.02 -54.13
CA GLU A 154 -27.20 3.20 -55.59
C GLU A 154 -25.87 3.84 -56.04
N GLN A 155 -24.96 4.12 -55.11
CA GLN A 155 -23.61 4.70 -55.34
C GLN A 155 -23.60 5.99 -56.18
N LYS A 156 -24.71 6.75 -56.16
CA LYS A 156 -24.84 7.99 -56.93
C LYS A 156 -23.98 9.11 -56.33
N SER A 157 -23.43 9.97 -57.19
CA SER A 157 -22.72 11.18 -56.76
C SER A 157 -23.69 12.19 -56.12
N ILE A 158 -23.16 13.14 -55.35
CA ILE A 158 -23.99 14.18 -54.71
C ILE A 158 -24.74 15.01 -55.76
N GLU A 159 -24.10 15.28 -56.89
CA GLU A 159 -24.69 15.96 -58.05
C GLU A 159 -25.87 15.17 -58.61
N ALA A 160 -25.70 13.86 -58.83
CA ALA A 160 -26.78 13.00 -59.33
C ALA A 160 -27.94 12.86 -58.34
N VAL A 161 -27.67 12.82 -57.03
CA VAL A 161 -28.71 12.81 -55.98
C VAL A 161 -29.45 14.15 -55.90
N ALA A 162 -28.76 15.27 -56.15
CA ALA A 162 -29.34 16.60 -56.19
C ALA A 162 -30.28 16.76 -57.39
N THR A 163 -29.87 16.28 -58.57
CA THR A 163 -30.72 16.27 -59.78
C THR A 163 -31.93 15.34 -59.63
N GLU A 164 -31.75 14.14 -59.06
CA GLU A 164 -32.84 13.15 -58.91
C GLU A 164 -33.92 13.59 -57.92
N LEU A 165 -33.54 14.34 -56.88
CA LEU A 165 -34.45 14.80 -55.83
C LEU A 165 -34.93 16.25 -56.04
N ASP A 166 -34.53 16.90 -57.14
CA ASP A 166 -34.76 18.32 -57.44
C ASP A 166 -34.36 19.26 -56.29
N LEU A 167 -33.13 19.07 -55.78
CA LEU A 167 -32.55 19.83 -54.68
C LEU A 167 -31.21 20.45 -55.09
N SER A 168 -30.76 21.48 -54.36
CA SER A 168 -29.38 21.95 -54.50
C SER A 168 -28.40 20.99 -53.83
N GLU A 169 -27.19 20.88 -54.36
CA GLU A 169 -26.14 20.04 -53.77
C GLU A 169 -25.83 20.38 -52.31
N GLU A 170 -25.91 21.67 -51.92
CA GLU A 170 -25.69 22.08 -50.54
C GLU A 170 -26.77 21.51 -49.60
N VAL A 171 -28.02 21.49 -50.04
CA VAL A 171 -29.14 20.89 -49.30
C VAL A 171 -28.97 19.37 -49.22
N VAL A 172 -28.50 18.71 -50.28
CA VAL A 172 -28.18 17.27 -50.25
C VAL A 172 -27.02 16.96 -49.29
N LYS A 173 -25.93 17.74 -49.32
CA LYS A 173 -24.81 17.61 -48.36
C LYS A 173 -25.28 17.79 -46.92
N GLN A 174 -26.14 18.77 -46.66
CA GLN A 174 -26.69 19.01 -45.33
C GLN A 174 -27.62 17.88 -44.87
N ARG A 175 -28.50 17.39 -45.75
CA ARG A 175 -29.42 16.27 -45.46
C ARG A 175 -28.68 14.95 -45.23
N LEU A 176 -27.66 14.64 -46.04
CA LEU A 176 -26.78 13.49 -45.83
C LEU A 176 -26.04 13.58 -44.50
N SER A 177 -25.49 14.74 -44.15
CA SER A 177 -24.78 14.96 -42.88
C SER A 177 -25.71 14.81 -41.67
N ARG A 178 -26.91 15.42 -41.71
CA ARG A 178 -27.91 15.31 -40.63
C ARG A 178 -28.46 13.89 -40.52
N GLY A 179 -28.73 13.23 -41.64
CA GLY A 179 -29.16 11.82 -41.68
C GLY A 179 -28.11 10.88 -41.07
N ARG A 180 -26.82 11.05 -41.40
CA ARG A 180 -25.72 10.28 -40.78
C ARG A 180 -25.67 10.47 -39.27
N LYS A 181 -25.79 11.70 -38.78
CA LYS A 181 -25.81 12.00 -37.34
C LYS A 181 -27.00 11.39 -36.63
N GLN A 182 -28.17 11.38 -37.26
CA GLN A 182 -29.38 10.80 -36.68
C GLN A 182 -29.33 9.26 -36.68
N LEU A 183 -28.79 8.63 -37.73
CA LEU A 183 -28.48 7.20 -37.73
C LEU A 183 -27.48 6.84 -36.63
N GLN A 184 -26.43 7.65 -36.48
CA GLN A 184 -25.43 7.46 -35.42
C GLN A 184 -26.07 7.59 -34.03
N ALA A 185 -26.93 8.57 -33.79
CA ALA A 185 -27.61 8.76 -32.52
C ALA A 185 -28.59 7.61 -32.18
N SER A 186 -29.39 7.17 -33.16
CA SER A 186 -30.31 6.04 -32.99
C SER A 186 -29.55 4.73 -32.73
N MET A 187 -28.47 4.48 -33.47
CA MET A 187 -27.61 3.33 -33.27
C MET A 187 -26.90 3.40 -31.91
N THR A 188 -26.46 4.60 -31.49
CA THR A 188 -25.86 4.82 -30.16
C THR A 188 -26.85 4.51 -29.04
N SER A 189 -28.13 4.90 -29.16
CA SER A 189 -29.16 4.59 -28.15
C SER A 189 -29.49 3.08 -28.07
N ILE A 190 -29.50 2.39 -29.21
CA ILE A 190 -29.69 0.94 -29.28
C ILE A 190 -28.49 0.23 -28.65
N ILE A 191 -27.28 0.67 -28.99
CA ILE A 191 -26.02 0.17 -28.44
C ILE A 191 -25.93 0.45 -26.93
N GLU A 192 -26.29 1.64 -26.46
CA GLU A 192 -26.26 2.00 -25.04
C GLU A 192 -27.20 1.11 -24.22
N LYS A 193 -28.41 0.84 -24.71
CA LYS A 193 -29.36 -0.10 -24.08
C LYS A 193 -28.87 -1.55 -24.11
N ALA A 194 -28.19 -1.96 -25.18
CA ALA A 194 -27.58 -3.29 -25.30
C ALA A 194 -26.37 -3.45 -24.36
N LEU A 195 -25.47 -2.47 -24.31
CA LEU A 195 -24.27 -2.43 -23.47
C LEU A 195 -24.59 -2.35 -21.98
N VAL A 196 -25.69 -1.70 -21.60
CA VAL A 196 -26.18 -1.71 -20.21
C VAL A 196 -26.64 -3.11 -19.79
N LYS A 197 -27.19 -3.91 -20.71
CA LYS A 197 -27.60 -5.30 -20.46
C LYS A 197 -26.45 -6.32 -20.54
N SER A 198 -25.38 -6.04 -21.27
CA SER A 198 -24.25 -6.96 -21.49
C SER A 198 -23.00 -6.66 -20.65
N LYS A 199 -23.14 -6.05 -19.48
CA LYS A 199 -21.98 -5.78 -18.59
C LYS A 199 -21.32 -7.09 -18.12
N PRO A 200 -20.02 -7.30 -18.36
CA PRO A 200 -19.32 -8.47 -17.84
C PRO A 200 -19.32 -8.46 -16.31
N GLY A 201 -19.86 -9.53 -15.71
CA GLY A 201 -19.95 -9.71 -14.26
C GLY A 201 -18.70 -10.33 -13.65
N ALA A 202 -18.75 -10.63 -12.35
CA ALA A 202 -17.62 -11.19 -11.59
C ALA A 202 -17.08 -12.54 -12.14
N ALA A 203 -17.87 -13.27 -12.92
CA ALA A 203 -17.47 -14.52 -13.59
C ALA A 203 -16.40 -14.29 -14.66
N PHE A 204 -16.52 -13.23 -15.46
CA PHE A 204 -15.52 -12.86 -16.47
C PHE A 204 -14.16 -12.58 -15.83
N THR A 205 -14.16 -11.78 -14.74
CA THR A 205 -12.94 -11.49 -13.97
C THR A 205 -12.31 -12.78 -13.43
N LEU A 206 -13.11 -13.75 -12.98
CA LEU A 206 -12.59 -15.04 -12.50
C LEU A 206 -11.92 -15.86 -13.61
N VAL A 207 -12.51 -15.91 -14.81
CA VAL A 207 -11.96 -16.66 -15.96
C VAL A 207 -10.64 -16.07 -16.47
N VAL A 208 -10.54 -14.74 -16.51
CA VAL A 208 -9.27 -14.05 -16.81
C VAL A 208 -8.22 -14.40 -15.75
N MET A 209 -8.61 -14.44 -14.48
CA MET A 209 -7.69 -14.72 -13.37
C MET A 209 -7.22 -16.17 -13.31
N THR A 210 -8.07 -17.15 -13.61
CA THR A 210 -7.65 -18.55 -13.70
C THR A 210 -6.69 -18.76 -14.87
N SER A 211 -6.92 -18.10 -16.00
CA SER A 211 -6.05 -18.16 -17.19
C SER A 211 -4.67 -17.51 -16.96
N ILE A 212 -4.61 -16.44 -16.15
CA ILE A 212 -3.35 -15.80 -15.77
C ILE A 212 -2.60 -16.62 -14.71
N SER A 213 -3.34 -17.35 -13.86
CA SER A 213 -2.74 -18.07 -12.74
C SER A 213 -1.81 -19.21 -13.17
N SER A 214 -2.04 -19.79 -14.36
CA SER A 214 -1.27 -20.87 -14.98
C SER A 214 -0.10 -20.39 -15.85
N LEU A 215 0.08 -19.07 -16.05
CA LEU A 215 1.16 -18.51 -16.87
C LEU A 215 2.32 -18.01 -15.97
N SER A 216 3.54 -18.44 -16.31
CA SER A 216 4.78 -17.94 -15.69
C SER A 216 4.96 -16.44 -15.99
N PRO A 217 5.47 -15.64 -15.04
CA PRO A 217 5.73 -14.22 -15.26
C PRO A 217 6.79 -13.98 -16.37
N PRO A 218 6.82 -12.78 -17.00
CA PRO A 218 7.73 -12.47 -18.12
C PRO A 218 9.20 -12.75 -17.76
N ALA A 219 10.01 -13.13 -18.75
CA ALA A 219 11.30 -13.81 -18.56
C ALA A 219 12.32 -13.04 -17.69
N LYS A 220 12.27 -11.70 -17.61
CA LYS A 220 13.10 -10.90 -16.66
C LYS A 220 12.61 -10.94 -15.21
N ALA A 221 11.36 -11.33 -14.98
CA ALA A 221 10.76 -11.53 -13.66
C ALA A 221 10.83 -13.00 -13.18
N SER A 222 11.34 -13.93 -14.01
CA SER A 222 11.45 -15.34 -13.64
C SER A 222 12.47 -15.59 -12.51
N VAL A 223 13.52 -14.77 -12.42
CA VAL A 223 14.47 -14.79 -11.28
C VAL A 223 13.87 -14.15 -10.03
N PHE A 224 12.93 -13.21 -10.18
CA PHE A 224 12.28 -12.50 -9.06
C PHE A 224 11.05 -13.24 -8.50
N SER A 225 10.38 -14.10 -9.27
CA SER A 225 9.02 -14.56 -8.96
C SER A 225 8.90 -15.67 -7.92
N ALA A 226 9.89 -16.56 -7.78
CA ALA A 226 9.88 -17.58 -6.73
C ALA A 226 10.09 -16.96 -5.34
N ALA A 227 10.92 -15.91 -5.26
CA ALA A 227 11.15 -15.12 -4.05
C ALA A 227 10.03 -14.08 -3.79
N ALA A 228 9.47 -13.45 -4.83
CA ALA A 228 8.45 -12.40 -4.69
C ALA A 228 7.02 -12.92 -4.40
N LEU A 229 6.65 -14.13 -4.83
CA LEU A 229 5.35 -14.72 -4.48
C LEU A 229 5.28 -15.15 -3.00
N LYS A 230 6.40 -15.61 -2.42
CA LYS A 230 6.51 -15.81 -0.96
C LYS A 230 6.77 -14.51 -0.21
N GLY A 231 7.47 -13.55 -0.82
CA GLY A 231 7.73 -12.23 -0.27
C GLY A 231 6.49 -11.33 -0.18
N SER A 232 5.58 -11.33 -1.14
CA SER A 232 4.44 -10.37 -1.15
C SER A 232 3.39 -10.60 -0.05
N SER A 233 3.26 -11.82 0.46
CA SER A 233 2.46 -12.13 1.65
C SER A 233 3.23 -11.78 2.93
N PHE A 234 4.51 -12.15 2.97
CA PHE A 234 5.43 -11.83 4.06
C PHE A 234 5.56 -10.33 4.33
N PHE A 235 5.68 -9.54 3.26
CA PHE A 235 5.80 -8.09 3.35
C PHE A 235 4.51 -7.42 3.80
N LYS A 236 3.32 -8.03 3.75
CA LYS A 236 2.12 -7.39 4.33
C LYS A 236 2.14 -7.44 5.86
N SER A 237 2.49 -8.57 6.47
CA SER A 237 2.52 -8.75 7.93
C SER A 237 3.80 -8.23 8.55
N ALA A 238 4.96 -8.50 7.94
CA ALA A 238 6.25 -8.00 8.42
C ALA A 238 6.36 -6.47 8.27
N SER A 239 5.86 -5.89 7.17
CA SER A 239 5.82 -4.41 7.04
C SER A 239 4.79 -3.78 7.97
N LEU A 240 3.63 -4.40 8.22
CA LEU A 240 2.67 -3.90 9.21
C LEU A 240 3.27 -3.90 10.61
N PHE A 241 4.01 -4.95 10.98
CA PHE A 241 4.72 -5.00 12.25
C PHE A 241 5.86 -3.98 12.33
N ALA A 242 6.73 -3.91 11.32
CA ALA A 242 7.80 -2.92 11.24
C ALA A 242 7.25 -1.47 11.24
N PHE A 243 6.10 -1.26 10.61
CA PHE A 243 5.36 0.01 10.62
C PHE A 243 4.76 0.31 12.01
N LEU A 244 4.03 -0.62 12.63
CA LEU A 244 3.50 -0.45 13.99
C LEU A 244 4.61 -0.25 15.02
N ALA A 245 5.74 -0.96 14.89
CA ALA A 245 6.95 -0.77 15.67
C ALA A 245 7.54 0.64 15.46
N ALA A 246 7.63 1.12 14.21
CA ALA A 246 8.06 2.48 13.90
C ALA A 246 7.17 3.55 14.54
N PHE A 247 5.84 3.34 14.57
CA PHE A 247 4.89 4.25 15.19
C PHE A 247 4.80 4.10 16.71
N SER A 248 5.27 3.00 17.30
CA SER A 248 5.21 2.78 18.75
C SER A 248 5.97 3.86 19.55
N GLY A 249 7.10 4.33 19.02
CA GLY A 249 7.87 5.46 19.56
C GLY A 249 7.13 6.79 19.46
N LEU A 250 6.42 7.05 18.36
CA LEU A 250 5.60 8.25 18.17
C LEU A 250 4.36 8.24 19.05
N ILE A 251 3.69 7.09 19.19
CA ILE A 251 2.53 6.91 20.07
C ILE A 251 2.95 7.13 21.54
N SER A 252 4.09 6.57 21.96
CA SER A 252 4.65 6.78 23.28
C SER A 252 5.02 8.24 23.52
N SER A 253 5.61 8.91 22.53
CA SER A 253 5.93 10.35 22.58
C SER A 253 4.68 11.23 22.67
N PHE A 254 3.59 10.86 21.96
CA PHE A 254 2.31 11.57 22.02
C PHE A 254 1.63 11.44 23.40
N PHE A 255 1.60 10.24 23.97
CA PHE A 255 1.05 10.05 25.31
C PHE A 255 1.95 10.67 26.39
N GLY A 256 3.27 10.64 26.19
CA GLY A 256 4.26 11.37 26.98
C GLY A 256 4.02 12.89 26.96
N LEU A 257 3.79 13.49 25.79
CA LEU A 257 3.40 14.89 25.66
C LEU A 257 2.12 15.19 26.44
N ARG A 258 1.07 14.37 26.26
CA ARG A 258 -0.20 14.58 26.96
C ARG A 258 -0.06 14.47 28.47
N ALA A 259 0.78 13.56 28.96
CA ALA A 259 1.07 13.45 30.38
C ALA A 259 1.89 14.65 30.88
N GLY A 260 2.94 15.05 30.16
CA GLY A 260 3.81 16.18 30.49
C GLY A 260 3.05 17.52 30.52
N LEU A 261 2.20 17.79 29.51
CA LEU A 261 1.34 18.98 29.48
C LEU A 261 0.31 19.02 30.60
N ALA A 262 -0.14 17.85 31.07
CA ALA A 262 -1.03 17.80 32.21
C ALA A 262 -0.26 18.10 33.50
N GLN A 263 0.98 17.61 33.62
CA GLN A 263 1.83 17.79 34.80
C GLN A 263 2.54 19.15 34.88
N SER A 264 2.60 19.91 33.79
CA SER A 264 3.23 21.24 33.77
C SER A 264 2.48 22.20 34.68
N ARG A 265 3.17 22.80 35.64
CA ARG A 265 2.57 23.70 36.64
C ARG A 265 2.69 25.15 36.25
N THR A 266 3.74 25.52 35.50
CA THR A 266 3.96 26.89 35.02
C THR A 266 3.86 27.00 33.51
N LYS A 267 3.65 28.23 32.99
CA LYS A 267 3.58 28.49 31.54
C LYS A 267 4.88 28.10 30.84
N ARG A 268 6.03 28.34 31.48
CA ARG A 268 7.35 28.00 30.95
C ARG A 268 7.57 26.49 30.86
N GLU A 269 7.19 25.72 31.88
CA GLU A 269 7.22 24.25 31.80
C GLU A 269 6.36 23.72 30.64
N ARG A 270 5.17 24.29 30.46
CA ARG A 270 4.26 23.89 29.37
C ARG A 270 4.87 24.20 28.01
N GLN A 271 5.41 25.40 27.81
CA GLN A 271 6.03 25.80 26.55
C GLN A 271 7.27 24.96 26.23
N ALA A 272 8.13 24.71 27.22
CA ALA A 272 9.28 23.82 27.07
C ALA A 272 8.84 22.41 26.63
N THR A 273 7.82 21.85 27.30
CA THR A 273 7.27 20.53 26.95
C THR A 273 6.76 20.49 25.49
N ILE A 274 6.07 21.53 25.01
CA ILE A 274 5.59 21.62 23.62
C ILE A 274 6.77 21.66 22.64
N VAL A 275 7.72 22.59 22.85
CA VAL A 275 8.87 22.77 21.97
C VAL A 275 9.68 21.49 21.85
N PHE A 276 9.92 20.84 22.99
CA PHE A 276 10.64 19.58 23.02
C PHE A 276 9.97 18.49 22.20
N VAL A 277 8.68 18.26 22.42
CA VAL A 277 7.98 17.23 21.66
C VAL A 277 7.92 17.57 20.18
N ALA A 278 7.69 18.83 19.82
CA ALA A 278 7.74 19.27 18.43
C ALA A 278 9.10 18.96 17.79
N LEU A 279 10.20 19.15 18.52
CA LEU A 279 11.55 18.84 18.05
C LEU A 279 11.74 17.32 17.87
N PHE A 280 11.28 16.50 18.82
CA PHE A 280 11.30 15.03 18.70
C PHE A 280 10.53 14.52 17.48
N PHE A 281 9.32 15.02 17.25
CA PHE A 281 8.53 14.68 16.05
C PHE A 281 9.16 15.21 14.78
N GLY A 282 9.73 16.42 14.80
CA GLY A 282 10.40 17.03 13.66
C GLY A 282 11.63 16.24 13.22
N VAL A 283 12.48 15.80 14.16
CA VAL A 283 13.66 14.97 13.87
C VAL A 283 13.26 13.59 13.34
N ALA A 284 12.21 12.98 13.90
CA ALA A 284 11.68 11.71 13.39
C ALA A 284 11.08 11.84 11.98
N LEU A 285 10.32 12.90 11.71
CA LEU A 285 9.76 13.17 10.38
C LEU A 285 10.86 13.44 9.36
N LEU A 286 11.88 14.21 9.73
CA LEU A 286 13.04 14.50 8.89
C LEU A 286 13.79 13.22 8.51
N LEU A 287 14.00 12.29 9.46
CA LEU A 287 14.57 10.97 9.15
C LEU A 287 13.78 10.25 8.06
N VAL A 288 12.45 10.18 8.20
CA VAL A 288 11.58 9.49 7.22
C VAL A 288 11.69 10.15 5.84
N ILE A 289 11.63 11.48 5.77
CA ILE A 289 11.74 12.21 4.50
C ILE A 289 13.10 11.97 3.84
N VAL A 290 14.19 12.06 4.62
CA VAL A 290 15.56 11.84 4.09
C VAL A 290 15.73 10.41 3.59
N LEU A 291 15.26 9.40 4.32
CA LEU A 291 15.37 8.01 3.86
C LEU A 291 14.51 7.70 2.63
N LEU A 292 13.31 8.29 2.52
CA LEU A 292 12.45 8.12 1.35
C LEU A 292 13.03 8.83 0.11
N THR A 293 13.61 10.02 0.29
CA THR A 293 14.27 10.75 -0.80
C THR A 293 15.52 10.04 -1.27
N LEU A 294 16.38 9.55 -0.37
CA LEU A 294 17.53 8.71 -0.71
C LEU A 294 17.09 7.45 -1.47
N LYS A 295 16.01 6.79 -1.02
CA LYS A 295 15.45 5.63 -1.73
C LYS A 295 15.04 6.00 -3.16
N GLN A 296 14.31 7.09 -3.33
CA GLN A 296 13.86 7.53 -4.66
C GLN A 296 15.04 7.85 -5.58
N LEU A 297 16.05 8.55 -5.07
CA LEU A 297 17.28 8.86 -5.81
C LEU A 297 18.04 7.59 -6.21
N ALA A 298 18.11 6.59 -5.33
CA ALA A 298 18.74 5.32 -5.63
C ALA A 298 17.99 4.49 -6.71
N ILE A 299 16.67 4.66 -6.81
CA ILE A 299 15.87 4.06 -7.89
C ILE A 299 16.10 4.79 -9.22
N GLU A 300 16.19 6.12 -9.19
CA GLU A 300 16.43 6.95 -10.37
C GLU A 300 17.87 6.84 -10.89
N GLN A 301 18.85 6.60 -10.01
CA GLN A 301 20.27 6.49 -10.32
C GLN A 301 20.86 5.18 -9.76
N PRO A 302 20.62 4.04 -10.44
CA PRO A 302 21.08 2.73 -9.97
C PRO A 302 22.60 2.61 -9.80
N GLU A 303 23.37 3.35 -10.62
CA GLU A 303 24.84 3.37 -10.57
C GLU A 303 25.38 3.86 -9.21
N LEU A 304 24.63 4.72 -8.51
CA LEU A 304 24.98 5.29 -7.21
C LEU A 304 24.22 4.64 -6.05
N ALA A 305 23.47 3.55 -6.30
CA ALA A 305 22.63 2.92 -5.28
C ALA A 305 23.40 2.49 -4.03
N TRP A 306 24.66 2.07 -4.19
CA TRP A 306 25.55 1.73 -3.07
C TRP A 306 25.88 2.94 -2.20
N GLU A 307 26.19 4.09 -2.81
CA GLU A 307 26.51 5.32 -2.10
C GLU A 307 25.30 5.84 -1.30
N PHE A 308 24.10 5.76 -1.91
CA PHE A 308 22.87 6.09 -1.21
C PHE A 308 22.55 5.12 -0.07
N ALA A 309 22.86 3.83 -0.23
CA ALA A 309 22.69 2.82 0.81
C ALA A 309 23.60 3.08 2.01
N ILE A 310 24.88 3.40 1.78
CA ILE A 310 25.81 3.84 2.85
C ILE A 310 25.31 5.13 3.50
N SER A 311 24.90 6.11 2.70
CA SER A 311 24.37 7.38 3.19
C SER A 311 23.15 7.19 4.07
N ALA A 312 22.25 6.26 3.72
CA ALA A 312 21.10 5.91 4.53
C ALA A 312 21.52 5.36 5.92
N GLN A 313 22.54 4.49 5.99
CA GLN A 313 23.06 4.01 7.27
C GLN A 313 23.71 5.13 8.10
N ALA A 314 24.47 6.01 7.46
CA ALA A 314 25.07 7.18 8.13
C ALA A 314 23.99 8.10 8.72
N VAL A 315 22.91 8.37 7.97
CA VAL A 315 21.76 9.17 8.44
C VAL A 315 21.10 8.53 9.66
N ILE A 316 20.96 7.20 9.69
CA ILE A 316 20.41 6.48 10.86
C ILE A 316 21.33 6.64 12.08
N GLY A 317 22.65 6.52 11.89
CA GLY A 317 23.63 6.75 12.97
C GLY A 317 23.58 8.17 13.53
N VAL A 318 23.49 9.18 12.65
CA VAL A 318 23.30 10.59 13.04
C VAL A 318 21.97 10.79 13.76
N PHE A 319 20.90 10.14 13.30
CA PHE A 319 19.61 10.19 13.96
C PHE A 319 19.68 9.61 15.38
N VAL A 320 20.24 8.41 15.57
CA VAL A 320 20.35 7.78 16.89
C VAL A 320 21.12 8.68 17.84
N THR A 321 22.28 9.17 17.42
CA THR A 321 23.12 10.06 18.24
C THR A 321 22.42 11.39 18.57
N CYS A 322 21.82 12.05 17.58
CA CYS A 322 21.08 13.30 17.76
C CYS A 322 19.86 13.11 18.68
N TYR A 323 19.11 12.03 18.49
CA TYR A 323 17.91 11.71 19.26
C TYR A 323 18.25 11.37 20.72
N SER A 324 19.31 10.60 20.97
CA SER A 324 19.83 10.34 22.32
C SER A 324 20.34 11.61 23.00
N PHE A 325 21.09 12.46 22.27
CA PHE A 325 21.55 13.75 22.80
C PHE A 325 20.40 14.68 23.16
N LEU A 326 19.40 14.78 22.28
CA LEU A 326 18.18 15.55 22.49
C LEU A 326 17.44 15.08 23.75
N LEU A 327 17.33 13.76 23.95
CA LEU A 327 16.73 13.18 25.14
C LEU A 327 17.47 13.59 26.40
N ILE A 328 18.81 13.43 26.43
CA ILE A 328 19.62 13.83 27.58
C ILE A 328 19.46 15.32 27.88
N ARG A 329 19.48 16.17 26.85
CA ARG A 329 19.32 17.62 26.98
C ARG A 329 17.93 17.98 27.50
N LEU A 330 16.89 17.30 27.05
CA LEU A 330 15.52 17.48 27.54
C LEU A 330 15.41 17.10 29.01
N LEU A 331 15.86 15.91 29.39
CA LEU A 331 15.75 15.42 30.76
C LEU A 331 16.49 16.35 31.74
N LYS A 332 17.73 16.75 31.40
CA LYS A 332 18.49 17.72 32.21
C LYS A 332 17.86 19.11 32.22
N GLY A 333 17.39 19.60 31.06
CA GLY A 333 16.79 20.91 30.90
C GLY A 333 15.48 21.06 31.68
N MET A 334 14.62 20.04 31.65
CA MET A 334 13.36 20.03 32.40
C MET A 334 13.59 20.02 33.92
N ARG A 335 14.58 19.24 34.40
CA ARG A 335 14.95 19.25 35.83
C ARG A 335 15.48 20.62 36.28
N ALA A 336 16.34 21.23 35.47
CA ALA A 336 16.90 22.56 35.76
C ALA A 336 15.82 23.64 35.73
N LEU A 337 14.94 23.62 34.72
CA LEU A 337 13.81 24.55 34.62
C LEU A 337 12.89 24.43 35.83
N ARG A 338 12.49 23.21 36.22
CA ARG A 338 11.63 23.00 37.38
C ARG A 338 12.29 23.46 38.69
N ALA A 339 13.60 23.26 38.85
CA ALA A 339 14.34 23.79 40.01
C ALA A 339 14.34 25.34 40.04
N GLN A 340 14.46 26.01 38.90
CA GLN A 340 14.34 27.47 38.80
C GLN A 340 12.91 27.94 39.08
N GLU A 341 11.90 27.31 38.50
CA GLU A 341 10.50 27.70 38.66
C GLU A 341 10.03 27.56 40.12
N ARG A 342 10.60 26.65 40.91
CA ARG A 342 10.38 26.61 42.37
C ARG A 342 10.90 27.84 43.11
N LEU A 343 12.05 28.39 42.69
CA LEU A 343 12.61 29.60 43.29
C LEU A 343 11.78 30.84 42.92
N PHE A 344 11.33 30.92 41.66
CA PHE A 344 10.62 32.09 41.15
C PHE A 344 9.10 32.08 41.40
N GLN A 345 8.48 30.90 41.47
CA GLN A 345 7.02 30.74 41.63
C GLN A 345 6.69 29.66 42.69
N PRO A 346 7.12 29.83 43.95
CA PRO A 346 6.93 28.81 45.00
C PRO A 346 5.47 28.40 45.19
N ASN A 347 4.53 29.34 45.11
CA ASN A 347 3.08 29.10 45.25
C ASN A 347 2.49 28.18 44.17
N ALA A 348 3.16 28.01 43.01
CA ALA A 348 2.76 27.03 41.99
C ALA A 348 3.13 25.58 42.38
N PHE A 349 3.87 25.41 43.48
CA PHE A 349 4.43 24.16 43.97
C PHE A 349 4.23 24.03 45.51
N ASP A 350 3.02 23.72 46.01
CA ASP A 350 2.74 23.65 47.49
C ASP A 350 2.08 22.35 48.02
N PRO A 351 2.16 22.01 49.34
CA PRO A 351 3.02 22.59 50.39
C PRO A 351 4.26 21.65 50.61
N PRO A 352 5.07 21.75 51.69
CA PRO A 352 6.45 21.24 51.73
C PRO A 352 6.53 19.73 51.55
N TYR A 353 7.75 19.22 51.41
CA TYR A 353 8.15 17.81 51.34
C TYR A 353 7.58 16.99 52.53
N SER A 354 6.27 16.75 52.57
CA SER A 354 5.59 15.88 53.53
C SER A 354 5.59 14.46 53.00
N GLU A 355 5.63 13.45 53.87
CA GLU A 355 5.57 12.05 53.44
C GLU A 355 4.35 11.74 52.55
N GLU A 356 3.24 12.47 52.75
CA GLU A 356 2.04 12.38 51.93
C GLU A 356 2.22 12.90 50.49
N SER A 357 3.04 13.93 50.29
CA SER A 357 3.33 14.44 48.95
C SER A 357 4.29 13.52 48.19
N VAL A 358 5.22 12.87 48.91
CA VAL A 358 6.11 11.82 48.37
C VAL A 358 5.31 10.58 47.95
N LYS A 359 4.40 10.09 48.81
CA LYS A 359 3.48 8.97 48.48
C LYS A 359 2.56 9.24 47.29
N LYS A 360 2.27 10.52 46.99
CA LYS A 360 1.50 10.92 45.79
C LYS A 360 2.35 10.96 44.52
N ARG A 361 3.67 11.21 44.61
CA ARG A 361 4.62 11.29 43.48
C ARG A 361 5.20 9.93 43.08
N GLU A 362 5.41 9.05 44.06
CA GLU A 362 6.07 7.77 43.90
C GLU A 362 5.29 6.68 44.63
N TYR A 363 5.13 5.54 43.97
CA TYR A 363 4.56 4.32 44.55
C TYR A 363 5.66 3.27 44.65
N LYS A 364 5.89 2.78 45.86
CA LYS A 364 6.79 1.67 46.15
C LYS A 364 6.00 0.62 46.92
N SER A 365 6.02 -0.62 46.45
CA SER A 365 5.34 -1.72 47.14
C SER A 365 6.02 -2.04 48.47
N GLU A 366 5.21 -2.42 49.46
CA GLU A 366 5.70 -2.94 50.74
C GLU A 366 6.37 -4.31 50.57
N ILE A 367 5.86 -5.11 49.63
CA ILE A 367 6.47 -6.39 49.25
C ILE A 367 7.79 -6.11 48.55
N SER A 368 8.88 -6.67 49.10
CA SER A 368 10.20 -6.69 48.49
C SER A 368 10.72 -8.11 48.40
N VAL A 369 11.41 -8.41 47.29
CA VAL A 369 12.03 -9.72 47.02
C VAL A 369 13.51 -9.46 46.77
N PHE A 370 14.38 -10.11 47.55
CA PHE A 370 15.83 -9.84 47.62
C PHE A 370 16.19 -8.37 47.89
N GLY A 371 15.41 -7.68 48.73
CA GLY A 371 15.64 -6.27 49.07
C GLY A 371 15.23 -5.28 47.97
N ILE A 372 14.68 -5.77 46.86
CA ILE A 372 14.18 -4.96 45.75
C ILE A 372 12.63 -4.93 45.82
N PRO A 373 11.98 -3.75 45.77
CA PRO A 373 10.52 -3.68 45.80
C PRO A 373 9.92 -4.39 44.58
N LEU A 374 8.80 -5.09 44.79
CA LEU A 374 8.07 -5.75 43.70
C LEU A 374 7.61 -4.74 42.63
N PHE A 375 7.03 -3.61 43.07
CA PHE A 375 6.59 -2.53 42.20
C PHE A 375 7.21 -1.21 42.66
N HIS A 376 7.78 -0.47 41.71
CA HIS A 376 8.29 0.87 41.95
C HIS A 376 7.96 1.78 40.77
N PHE A 377 7.06 2.73 40.95
CA PHE A 377 6.58 3.64 39.91
C PHE A 377 6.66 5.10 40.34
N ARG A 378 7.30 5.94 39.53
CA ARG A 378 7.27 7.40 39.69
C ARG A 378 6.35 8.02 38.65
N PHE A 379 5.40 8.83 39.11
CA PHE A 379 4.34 9.39 38.28
C PHE A 379 4.48 10.90 38.01
N ASP A 380 5.35 11.60 38.73
CA ASP A 380 5.63 13.04 38.54
C ASP A 380 7.00 13.24 37.86
N VAL A 381 7.24 14.43 37.31
CA VAL A 381 8.54 14.77 36.71
C VAL A 381 9.59 14.73 37.82
N PRO A 382 10.71 14.03 37.59
CA PRO A 382 11.76 13.86 38.59
C PRO A 382 12.44 15.18 38.92
N GLU A 383 12.85 15.31 40.16
CA GLU A 383 13.60 16.42 40.70
C GLU A 383 15.11 16.16 40.60
N LYS A 384 15.90 17.22 40.82
CA LYS A 384 17.37 17.15 40.70
C LYS A 384 18.01 16.06 41.57
N ASN A 385 17.43 15.80 42.74
CA ASN A 385 17.95 14.84 43.72
C ASN A 385 17.25 13.47 43.66
N ASP A 386 16.27 13.28 42.78
CA ASP A 386 15.53 12.03 42.69
C ASP A 386 16.44 10.94 42.12
N LYS A 387 16.59 9.83 42.87
CA LYS A 387 17.33 8.66 42.42
C LYS A 387 16.56 7.91 41.32
N PRO A 388 17.23 7.10 40.49
CA PRO A 388 16.53 6.23 39.55
C PRO A 388 15.57 5.26 40.24
N VAL A 389 14.54 4.85 39.50
CA VAL A 389 13.52 3.91 39.97
C VAL A 389 14.07 2.50 39.82
N LEU A 390 14.17 1.75 40.92
CA LEU A 390 14.61 0.36 40.95
C LEU A 390 13.51 -0.55 41.54
N GLY A 391 13.11 -1.59 40.81
CA GLY A 391 12.10 -2.55 41.24
C GLY A 391 12.10 -3.83 40.39
N TRP A 392 11.30 -4.82 40.77
CA TRP A 392 11.05 -5.97 39.89
C TRP A 392 10.27 -5.54 38.65
N PHE A 393 9.24 -4.73 38.89
CA PHE A 393 8.52 -3.93 37.91
C PHE A 393 8.78 -2.45 38.21
N ALA A 394 9.56 -1.80 37.36
CA ALA A 394 9.94 -0.41 37.52
C ALA A 394 9.27 0.47 36.47
N GLY A 395 8.88 1.69 36.85
CA GLY A 395 8.53 2.70 35.85
C GLY A 395 8.74 4.15 36.27
N GLY A 396 9.20 4.96 35.34
CA GLY A 396 9.56 6.35 35.60
C GLY A 396 10.46 6.91 34.49
N GLU A 397 11.09 8.06 34.71
CA GLU A 397 12.00 8.63 33.71
C GLU A 397 13.26 7.77 33.52
N HIS A 398 13.92 7.36 34.62
CA HIS A 398 15.01 6.38 34.62
C HIS A 398 14.55 5.16 35.42
N ALA A 399 14.28 4.05 34.74
CA ALA A 399 13.71 2.85 35.32
C ALA A 399 14.62 1.63 35.10
N TYR A 400 14.97 0.97 36.21
CA TYR A 400 15.75 -0.26 36.26
C TYR A 400 14.88 -1.37 36.83
N GLY A 401 14.57 -2.36 35.99
CA GLY A 401 13.67 -3.46 36.29
C GLY A 401 14.42 -4.79 36.34
N VAL A 402 14.12 -5.63 37.33
CA VAL A 402 14.63 -7.02 37.34
C VAL A 402 13.93 -7.86 36.27
N ILE A 403 12.61 -7.67 36.09
CA ILE A 403 11.83 -8.33 35.03
C ILE A 403 11.40 -7.31 33.98
N PHE A 404 10.84 -6.18 34.44
CA PHE A 404 10.19 -5.22 33.56
C PHE A 404 10.52 -3.77 33.92
N ALA A 405 10.80 -2.95 32.91
CA ALA A 405 11.00 -1.51 33.07
C ALA A 405 10.23 -0.71 32.02
N TRP A 406 9.58 0.36 32.46
CA TRP A 406 8.86 1.29 31.59
C TRP A 406 9.25 2.75 31.82
N GLY A 407 9.76 3.46 30.80
CA GLY A 407 10.26 4.81 31.04
C GLY A 407 10.82 5.59 29.86
N ALA A 408 11.40 6.76 30.13
CA ALA A 408 12.17 7.47 29.10
C ALA A 408 13.49 6.73 28.81
N PHE A 409 14.16 6.31 29.88
CA PHE A 409 15.30 5.41 29.90
C PHE A 409 14.93 4.16 30.70
N ALA A 410 14.85 3.00 30.03
CA ALA A 410 14.37 1.75 30.64
C ALA A 410 15.38 0.61 30.45
N VAL A 411 15.76 -0.06 31.53
CA VAL A 411 16.70 -1.20 31.50
C VAL A 411 16.08 -2.37 32.26
N ALA A 412 15.77 -3.45 31.56
CA ALA A 412 15.22 -4.70 32.11
C ALA A 412 15.22 -5.79 31.04
N PRO A 413 15.09 -7.09 31.39
CA PRO A 413 14.88 -8.15 30.41
C PRO A 413 13.74 -7.86 29.43
N VAL A 414 12.61 -7.32 29.92
CA VAL A 414 11.55 -6.75 29.08
C VAL A 414 11.47 -5.24 29.36
N SER A 415 11.85 -4.42 28.39
CA SER A 415 11.91 -2.96 28.59
C SER A 415 11.13 -2.20 27.52
N VAL A 416 10.43 -1.15 27.95
CA VAL A 416 9.66 -0.27 27.06
C VAL A 416 10.01 1.18 27.35
N GLY A 417 10.47 1.93 26.34
CA GLY A 417 10.79 3.33 26.57
C GLY A 417 11.14 4.16 25.36
N ILE A 418 11.66 5.37 25.58
CA ILE A 418 12.22 6.17 24.46
C ILE A 418 13.54 5.54 24.06
N VAL A 419 14.45 5.36 25.02
CA VAL A 419 15.65 4.54 24.89
C VAL A 419 15.50 3.37 25.86
N SER A 420 15.62 2.15 25.35
CA SER A 420 15.44 0.95 26.18
C SER A 420 16.49 -0.11 25.89
N PHE A 421 16.83 -0.87 26.94
CA PHE A 421 17.83 -1.95 26.92
C PHE A 421 17.24 -3.21 27.53
N GLY A 422 17.39 -4.37 26.88
CA GLY A 422 16.83 -5.62 27.40
C GLY A 422 17.05 -6.87 26.55
N LEU A 423 16.42 -7.98 26.94
CA LEU A 423 16.27 -9.14 26.05
C LEU A 423 15.22 -8.82 24.99
N VAL A 424 14.07 -8.30 25.42
CA VAL A 424 13.02 -7.75 24.58
C VAL A 424 12.91 -6.26 24.89
N SER A 425 13.27 -5.43 23.91
CA SER A 425 13.32 -3.98 24.08
C SER A 425 12.42 -3.31 23.05
N VAL A 426 11.52 -2.43 23.50
CA VAL A 426 10.59 -1.69 22.64
C VAL A 426 10.76 -0.18 22.88
N GLY A 427 11.13 0.58 21.84
CA GLY A 427 11.23 2.03 22.01
C GLY A 427 11.41 2.87 20.75
N ALA A 428 11.77 4.14 20.92
CA ALA A 428 12.26 4.93 19.78
C ALA A 428 13.64 4.40 19.35
N VAL A 429 14.50 4.13 20.33
CA VAL A 429 15.73 3.34 20.18
C VAL A 429 15.63 2.14 21.12
N GLY A 430 15.44 0.95 20.56
CA GLY A 430 15.32 -0.30 21.32
C GLY A 430 16.55 -1.17 21.11
N ILE A 431 17.29 -1.48 22.17
CA ILE A 431 18.55 -2.23 22.13
C ILE A 431 18.39 -3.54 22.90
N GLY A 432 18.57 -4.69 22.24
CA GLY A 432 18.42 -5.97 22.93
C GLY A 432 18.69 -7.22 22.10
N LEU A 433 18.30 -8.40 22.60
CA LEU A 433 18.28 -9.60 21.74
C LEU A 433 17.20 -9.44 20.67
N LEU A 434 16.02 -9.01 21.09
CA LEU A 434 14.88 -8.59 20.28
C LEU A 434 14.72 -7.07 20.40
N GLY A 435 15.30 -6.32 19.46
CA GLY A 435 15.25 -4.85 19.45
C GLY A 435 14.13 -4.33 18.56
N ILE A 436 13.13 -3.65 19.12
CA ILE A 436 11.94 -3.17 18.41
C ILE A 436 11.85 -1.65 18.55
N GLY A 437 11.67 -0.92 17.45
CA GLY A 437 11.45 0.51 17.57
C GLY A 437 11.38 1.34 16.30
N ALA A 438 11.56 2.66 16.44
CA ALA A 438 11.88 3.49 15.28
C ALA A 438 13.27 3.11 14.75
N VAL A 439 14.22 2.90 15.66
CA VAL A 439 15.49 2.22 15.41
C VAL A 439 15.59 1.02 16.35
N GLY A 440 15.49 -0.19 15.81
CA GLY A 440 15.73 -1.43 16.53
C GLY A 440 17.18 -1.87 16.38
N ILE A 441 17.85 -2.22 17.48
CA ILE A 441 19.24 -2.71 17.47
C ILE A 441 19.28 -4.03 18.24
N GLY A 442 19.80 -5.10 17.64
CA GLY A 442 19.86 -6.37 18.36
C GLY A 442 20.34 -7.59 17.57
N ILE A 443 20.10 -8.79 18.11
CA ILE A 443 20.30 -10.02 17.33
C ILE A 443 19.20 -10.10 16.27
N VAL A 444 17.95 -10.01 16.71
CA VAL A 444 16.78 -9.89 15.83
C VAL A 444 16.18 -8.51 16.04
N SER A 445 16.18 -7.68 15.01
CA SER A 445 15.75 -6.29 15.14
C SER A 445 14.64 -5.90 14.17
N PHE A 446 13.77 -5.01 14.64
CA PHE A 446 12.56 -4.58 13.94
C PHE A 446 12.35 -3.08 14.05
N GLY A 447 11.94 -2.43 12.96
CA GLY A 447 11.55 -1.03 13.06
C GLY A 447 11.34 -0.26 11.75
N ALA A 448 11.34 1.07 11.86
CA ALA A 448 11.52 1.91 10.66
C ALA A 448 12.95 1.73 10.12
N SER A 449 13.90 1.70 11.04
CA SER A 449 15.27 1.29 10.81
C SER A 449 15.63 0.14 11.75
N ALA A 450 16.43 -0.80 11.27
CA ALA A 450 16.85 -1.95 12.08
C ALA A 450 18.32 -2.27 11.84
N ILE A 451 19.07 -2.53 12.91
CA ILE A 451 20.47 -2.95 12.86
C ILE A 451 20.58 -4.25 13.65
N GLY A 452 21.19 -5.29 13.10
CA GLY A 452 21.33 -6.53 13.85
C GLY A 452 21.95 -7.70 13.12
N TYR A 453 21.88 -8.88 13.73
CA TYR A 453 22.27 -10.11 13.05
C TYR A 453 21.23 -10.48 11.98
N SER A 454 19.94 -10.41 12.34
CA SER A 454 18.79 -10.45 11.44
C SER A 454 17.96 -9.18 11.61
N ALA A 455 17.90 -8.34 10.57
CA ALA A 455 17.27 -7.03 10.61
C ALA A 455 16.04 -6.93 9.69
N PHE A 456 14.92 -6.46 10.22
CA PHE A 456 13.66 -6.31 9.50
C PHE A 456 13.15 -4.88 9.63
N ALA A 457 13.11 -4.11 8.54
CA ALA A 457 12.78 -2.69 8.62
C ALA A 457 11.87 -2.21 7.50
N SER A 458 11.06 -1.18 7.76
CA SER A 458 10.24 -0.58 6.71
C SER A 458 11.02 0.38 5.80
N LEU A 459 12.03 1.09 6.31
CA LEU A 459 12.82 2.08 5.56
C LEU A 459 14.27 1.63 5.32
N SER A 460 14.96 1.12 6.34
CA SER A 460 16.36 0.70 6.18
C SER A 460 16.76 -0.38 7.18
N ALA A 461 17.27 -1.51 6.69
CA ALA A 461 17.75 -2.63 7.47
C ALA A 461 19.24 -2.86 7.22
N LEU A 462 20.00 -3.05 8.29
CA LEU A 462 21.41 -3.44 8.28
C LEU A 462 21.56 -4.74 9.08
N GLY A 463 21.69 -5.85 8.36
CA GLY A 463 21.87 -7.19 8.90
C GLY A 463 23.31 -7.65 8.83
N TRP A 464 23.72 -8.59 9.69
CA TRP A 464 24.92 -9.38 9.46
C TRP A 464 24.59 -10.58 8.58
N GLN A 465 23.77 -11.50 9.08
CA GLN A 465 23.29 -12.65 8.31
C GLN A 465 22.20 -12.24 7.33
N SER A 466 21.17 -11.54 7.81
CA SER A 466 20.00 -11.27 6.97
C SER A 466 19.42 -9.88 7.14
N ALA A 467 19.05 -9.22 6.05
CA ALA A 467 18.34 -7.95 6.08
C ALA A 467 17.12 -7.97 5.15
N ALA A 468 15.97 -7.55 5.66
CA ALA A 468 14.77 -7.39 4.85
C ALA A 468 14.19 -5.97 5.00
N SER A 469 14.04 -5.26 3.90
CA SER A 469 13.45 -3.91 3.92
C SER A 469 12.71 -3.51 2.65
N ASN A 470 11.73 -2.61 2.79
CA ASN A 470 11.07 -1.95 1.67
C ASN A 470 11.80 -0.68 1.19
N GLY A 471 12.87 -0.27 1.86
CA GLY A 471 13.81 0.73 1.36
C GLY A 471 15.16 0.09 1.10
N PHE A 472 16.11 0.31 2.00
CA PHE A 472 17.47 -0.22 1.92
C PHE A 472 17.63 -1.49 2.73
N ALA A 473 18.15 -2.56 2.15
CA ALA A 473 18.46 -3.80 2.84
C ALA A 473 19.93 -4.17 2.61
N LEU A 474 20.78 -4.01 3.61
CA LEU A 474 22.19 -4.36 3.53
C LEU A 474 22.45 -5.53 4.47
N ALA A 475 22.99 -6.62 3.95
CA ALA A 475 23.47 -7.74 4.75
C ALA A 475 24.78 -8.30 4.18
N LYS A 476 25.46 -9.15 4.95
CA LYS A 476 26.59 -9.92 4.43
C LYS A 476 26.08 -11.10 3.60
N GLU A 477 25.25 -11.96 4.22
CA GLU A 477 24.85 -13.22 3.58
C GLU A 477 23.58 -13.06 2.71
N GLY A 478 22.46 -12.60 3.27
CA GLY A 478 21.18 -12.54 2.56
C GLY A 478 20.43 -11.21 2.69
N ALA A 479 20.14 -10.54 1.59
CA ALA A 479 19.33 -9.32 1.58
C ALA A 479 18.09 -9.45 0.71
N TYR A 480 16.97 -8.95 1.22
CA TYR A 480 15.70 -8.89 0.51
C TYR A 480 15.12 -7.47 0.55
N GLY A 481 14.88 -6.86 -0.60
CA GLY A 481 14.31 -5.51 -0.67
C GLY A 481 14.41 -4.86 -2.05
N VAL A 482 13.87 -3.63 -2.12
CA VAL A 482 13.91 -2.82 -3.36
C VAL A 482 15.35 -2.45 -3.72
N ILE A 483 16.11 -1.97 -2.73
CA ILE A 483 17.54 -1.69 -2.85
C ILE A 483 18.23 -2.63 -1.87
N ALA A 484 18.84 -3.70 -2.38
CA ALA A 484 19.38 -4.77 -1.58
C ALA A 484 20.83 -5.10 -1.97
N PHE A 485 21.69 -5.26 -0.96
CA PHE A 485 23.11 -5.61 -1.12
C PHE A 485 23.48 -6.71 -0.13
N ALA A 486 23.90 -7.86 -0.65
CA ALA A 486 24.43 -9.02 0.08
C ALA A 486 25.05 -10.01 -0.91
N ASP A 487 25.64 -11.10 -0.41
CA ASP A 487 26.08 -12.24 -1.24
C ASP A 487 24.89 -12.86 -2.00
N GLU A 488 23.77 -13.06 -1.30
CA GLU A 488 22.51 -13.54 -1.86
C GLU A 488 21.45 -12.42 -1.82
N VAL A 489 20.93 -12.03 -2.98
CA VAL A 489 19.99 -10.90 -3.10
C VAL A 489 18.69 -11.33 -3.77
N ASN A 490 17.55 -11.05 -3.12
CA ASN A 490 16.20 -11.21 -3.69
C ASN A 490 15.91 -12.60 -4.29
N ASN A 491 16.56 -13.65 -3.78
CA ASN A 491 16.41 -15.02 -4.22
C ASN A 491 15.91 -15.93 -3.08
N GLU A 492 15.68 -17.22 -3.37
CA GLU A 492 15.17 -18.17 -2.37
C GLU A 492 16.13 -18.38 -1.19
N ALA A 493 17.44 -18.32 -1.45
CA ALA A 493 18.48 -18.43 -0.40
C ALA A 493 18.39 -17.25 0.58
N ALA A 494 18.28 -16.02 0.09
CA ALA A 494 18.08 -14.83 0.91
C ALA A 494 16.78 -14.91 1.75
N VAL A 495 15.70 -15.43 1.16
CA VAL A 495 14.42 -15.65 1.87
C VAL A 495 14.55 -16.68 2.98
N ALA A 496 15.29 -17.77 2.74
CA ALA A 496 15.54 -18.81 3.73
C ALA A 496 16.43 -18.31 4.88
N LEU A 497 17.52 -17.59 4.56
CA LEU A 497 18.43 -16.97 5.55
C LEU A 497 17.70 -15.99 6.46
N ALA A 498 16.79 -15.20 5.89
CA ALA A 498 16.01 -14.23 6.66
C ALA A 498 14.81 -14.84 7.40
N ASN A 499 14.62 -16.17 7.32
CA ASN A 499 13.63 -16.95 8.04
C ASN A 499 12.20 -16.36 7.99
N LEU A 500 11.87 -15.81 6.81
CA LEU A 500 10.71 -14.94 6.60
C LEU A 500 9.38 -15.65 6.98
N SER A 501 9.26 -16.95 6.72
CA SER A 501 8.05 -17.73 7.06
C SER A 501 7.71 -17.75 8.55
N VAL A 502 8.73 -17.77 9.42
CA VAL A 502 8.54 -17.79 10.88
C VAL A 502 8.07 -16.43 11.37
N LEU A 503 8.66 -15.35 10.85
CA LEU A 503 8.25 -13.99 11.19
C LEU A 503 6.76 -13.75 10.91
N ASP A 504 6.24 -14.32 9.81
CA ASP A 504 4.86 -14.13 9.38
C ASP A 504 3.87 -14.76 10.36
N GLN A 505 4.22 -15.92 10.91
CA GLN A 505 3.43 -16.59 11.94
C GLN A 505 3.45 -15.83 13.28
N VAL A 506 4.59 -15.21 13.61
CA VAL A 506 4.80 -14.53 14.90
C VAL A 506 4.38 -13.06 14.89
N SER A 507 4.34 -12.42 13.72
CA SER A 507 4.01 -11.00 13.54
C SER A 507 2.66 -10.56 14.15
N PRO A 508 1.55 -11.31 14.02
CA PRO A 508 0.29 -10.96 14.68
C PRO A 508 0.41 -10.92 16.22
N TRP A 509 1.15 -11.86 16.80
CA TRP A 509 1.38 -11.95 18.24
C TRP A 509 2.27 -10.81 18.74
N LEU A 510 3.31 -10.47 17.98
CA LEU A 510 4.16 -9.31 18.29
C LEU A 510 3.38 -7.99 18.20
N ASN A 511 2.50 -7.83 17.21
CA ASN A 511 1.60 -6.68 17.12
C ASN A 511 0.67 -6.58 18.33
N LEU A 512 0.06 -7.70 18.75
CA LEU A 512 -0.77 -7.77 19.94
C LEU A 512 0.03 -7.43 21.20
N PHE A 513 1.26 -7.93 21.31
CA PHE A 513 2.17 -7.61 22.41
C PHE A 513 2.48 -6.12 22.50
N ILE A 514 2.84 -5.46 21.40
CA ILE A 514 3.06 -3.99 21.38
C ILE A 514 1.79 -3.25 21.79
N ALA A 515 0.62 -3.65 21.28
CA ALA A 515 -0.64 -3.00 21.65
C ALA A 515 -0.92 -3.12 23.16
N LEU A 516 -0.74 -4.31 23.74
CA LEU A 516 -1.01 -4.58 25.16
C LEU A 516 0.02 -3.99 26.11
N VAL A 517 1.30 -3.97 25.75
CA VAL A 517 2.40 -3.58 26.65
C VAL A 517 2.79 -2.11 26.47
N VAL A 518 2.59 -1.53 25.28
CA VAL A 518 3.00 -0.15 24.98
C VAL A 518 1.79 0.78 24.90
N ILE A 519 0.85 0.49 24.00
CA ILE A 519 -0.22 1.43 23.64
C ILE A 519 -1.27 1.54 24.76
N VAL A 520 -1.78 0.40 25.24
CA VAL A 520 -2.82 0.37 26.28
C VAL A 520 -2.35 1.02 27.59
N PRO A 521 -1.15 0.71 28.15
CA PRO A 521 -0.68 1.31 29.39
C PRO A 521 -0.41 2.81 29.24
N ALA A 522 0.19 3.25 28.11
CA ALA A 522 0.44 4.66 27.84
C ALA A 522 -0.88 5.46 27.74
N ALA A 523 -1.88 4.93 27.03
CA ALA A 523 -3.20 5.53 26.91
C ALA A 523 -3.93 5.59 28.26
N TRP A 524 -3.86 4.51 29.05
CA TRP A 524 -4.45 4.44 30.39
C TRP A 524 -3.81 5.45 31.35
N HIS A 525 -2.48 5.51 31.39
CA HIS A 525 -1.72 6.44 32.22
C HIS A 525 -2.07 7.90 31.87
N SER A 526 -2.05 8.25 30.57
CA SER A 526 -2.43 9.59 30.09
C SER A 526 -3.87 9.97 30.46
N ARG A 527 -4.81 9.03 30.45
CA ARG A 527 -6.19 9.26 30.91
C ARG A 527 -6.27 9.46 32.43
N LYS A 528 -5.57 8.63 33.23
CA LYS A 528 -5.57 8.74 34.70
C LYS A 528 -4.93 10.04 35.19
N VAL A 529 -3.80 10.45 34.63
CA VAL A 529 -3.12 11.71 34.98
C VAL A 529 -4.07 12.90 34.79
N ARG A 530 -4.74 12.98 33.63
CA ARG A 530 -5.74 14.04 33.37
C ARG A 530 -6.90 14.04 34.35
N LYS A 531 -7.48 12.87 34.66
CA LYS A 531 -8.58 12.76 35.63
C LYS A 531 -8.15 13.21 37.04
N ARG A 532 -6.94 12.86 37.49
CA ARG A 532 -6.41 13.29 38.79
C ARG A 532 -6.26 14.81 38.87
N LEU A 533 -5.67 15.43 37.85
CA LEU A 533 -5.43 16.86 37.82
C LEU A 533 -6.71 17.69 37.60
N ALA A 534 -7.68 17.16 36.85
CA ALA A 534 -9.00 17.79 36.72
C ALA A 534 -9.80 17.79 38.04
N ARG A 535 -9.59 16.79 38.91
CA ARG A 535 -10.17 16.76 40.26
C ARG A 535 -9.47 17.75 41.19
N ALA A 536 -8.14 17.84 41.12
CA ALA A 536 -7.34 18.76 41.94
C ALA A 536 -7.56 20.26 41.61
N LYS A 537 -8.09 20.60 40.42
CA LYS A 537 -8.53 21.96 40.08
C LYS A 537 -9.95 22.29 40.56
N LYS A 538 -10.73 21.29 40.98
CA LYS A 538 -12.12 21.43 41.45
C LYS A 538 -12.25 21.39 42.96
N SER A 539 -11.28 20.78 43.64
CA SER A 539 -11.03 20.94 45.09
C SER A 539 -10.22 22.19 45.33
#